data_AF-A0A376TII8-F1
#
_entry.id   AF-A0A376TII8-F1
#
_cell.length_a   1.000
_cell.length_b   1.000
_cell.length_c   1.000
_cell.angle_alpha   90.00
_cell.angle_beta   90.00
_cell.angle_gamma   90.00
#
_symmetry.space_group_name_H-M   'P 1'
#
loop_
_entity.id
_entity.type
_entity.pdbx_description
1 polymer ?
#
loop_
_entity_poly.entity_id
_entity_poly.type
_entity_poly.pdbx_seq_one_letter_code
_entity_poly.pdbx_strand_id
1 'polypeptide(L)'
;MVLVEYEGSARIDGVPGTAAPVALTFLNAAGTKTGKVFPTDNQIDYFDDVPVTCIDMAMPVVIIPAEYLGKTGYELPAELDAGQSIISPH
;
A
#
# COMPACT_ATOMS: atom_id res chain seq x y z
N MET A 1 10.82 28.55 -21.58
CA MET A 1 11.65 27.46 -21.03
C MET A 1 11.20 27.27 -19.59
N VAL A 2 10.71 26.10 -19.22
CA VAL A 2 10.39 25.79 -17.82
C VAL A 2 11.69 25.29 -17.20
N LEU A 3 12.16 25.96 -16.16
CA LEU A 3 13.33 25.51 -15.41
C LEU A 3 12.87 24.37 -14.48
N VAL A 4 13.64 23.29 -14.45
CA VAL A 4 13.47 22.26 -13.40
C VAL A 4 14.21 22.76 -12.17
N GLU A 5 13.49 22.86 -11.06
CA GLU A 5 14.06 23.24 -9.76
C GLU A 5 14.08 22.02 -8.85
N TYR A 6 15.22 21.77 -8.20
CA TYR A 6 15.38 20.66 -7.26
C TYR A 6 15.53 21.17 -5.83
N GLU A 7 15.99 22.40 -5.62
CA GLU A 7 16.15 22.98 -4.29
C GLU A 7 14.81 23.47 -3.74
N GLY A 8 14.54 23.19 -2.47
CA GLY A 8 13.31 23.57 -1.80
C GLY A 8 13.23 23.03 -0.38
N SER A 9 12.10 23.26 0.28
CA SER A 9 11.89 22.94 1.69
C SER A 9 10.96 21.76 1.94
N ALA A 10 10.47 21.09 0.88
CA ALA A 10 9.63 19.91 1.05
C ALA A 10 10.47 18.72 1.55
N ARG A 11 9.88 17.93 2.45
CA ARG A 11 10.49 16.74 3.04
C ARG A 11 9.54 15.56 2.92
N ILE A 12 10.08 14.38 2.63
CA ILE A 12 9.36 13.11 2.63
C ILE A 12 10.11 12.12 3.51
N ASP A 13 9.39 11.24 4.20
CA ASP A 13 10.02 10.22 5.03
C ASP A 13 10.76 9.19 4.16
N GLY A 14 11.88 8.68 4.67
CA GLY A 14 12.79 7.79 3.94
C GLY A 14 13.86 8.50 3.10
N VAL A 15 13.81 9.84 2.94
CA VAL A 15 14.80 10.62 2.17
C VAL A 15 15.48 11.68 3.06
N PRO A 16 16.82 11.72 3.15
CA PRO A 16 17.53 12.79 3.87
C PRO A 16 17.40 14.16 3.20
N GLY A 17 17.31 15.23 4.00
CA GLY A 17 17.31 16.61 3.52
C GLY A 17 15.95 17.11 3.05
N THR A 18 15.96 18.10 2.15
CA THR A 18 14.76 18.73 1.56
C THR A 18 14.95 19.00 0.06
N ALA A 19 13.83 19.13 -0.67
CA ALA A 19 13.83 19.42 -2.10
C ALA A 19 12.59 20.26 -2.51
N ALA A 20 12.53 20.68 -3.77
CA ALA A 20 11.32 21.26 -4.34
C ALA A 20 10.16 20.24 -4.36
N PRO A 21 8.92 20.64 -4.01
CA PRO A 21 7.78 19.73 -4.05
C PRO A 21 7.37 19.41 -5.49
N VAL A 22 6.91 18.18 -5.72
CA VAL A 22 6.25 17.76 -6.97
C VAL A 22 4.88 17.21 -6.64
N ALA A 23 3.82 17.90 -7.08
CA ALA A 23 2.45 17.46 -6.89
C ALA A 23 2.10 16.39 -7.93
N LEU A 24 1.69 15.20 -7.47
CA LEU A 24 1.24 14.10 -8.30
C LEU A 24 -0.27 13.91 -8.12
N THR A 25 -1.03 14.02 -9.21
CA THR A 25 -2.49 13.81 -9.20
C THR A 25 -2.83 12.56 -9.99
N PHE A 26 -3.49 11.60 -9.34
CA PHE A 26 -3.94 10.35 -9.96
C PHE A 26 -5.39 10.48 -10.42
N LEU A 27 -5.61 10.67 -11.72
CA LEU A 27 -6.93 10.98 -12.27
C LEU A 27 -7.82 9.75 -12.49
N ASN A 28 -7.23 8.59 -12.84
CA ASN A 28 -7.93 7.36 -13.21
C ASN A 28 -7.45 6.17 -12.36
N ALA A 29 -7.47 6.33 -11.04
CA ALA A 29 -6.95 5.32 -10.12
C ALA A 29 -7.90 4.12 -9.94
N ALA A 30 -9.21 4.29 -10.10
CA ALA A 30 -10.18 3.22 -9.87
C ALA A 30 -10.06 2.09 -10.90
N GLY A 31 -9.90 0.85 -10.43
CA GLY A 31 -9.97 -0.35 -11.27
C GLY A 31 -8.88 -0.43 -12.33
N THR A 32 -7.69 0.09 -12.08
CA THR A 32 -6.61 0.20 -13.08
C THR A 32 -6.18 -1.13 -13.70
N LYS A 33 -6.40 -2.25 -13.01
CA LYS A 33 -6.07 -3.60 -13.49
C LYS A 33 -7.29 -4.50 -13.62
N THR A 34 -8.32 -4.27 -12.81
CA THR A 34 -9.49 -5.15 -12.68
C THR A 34 -10.76 -4.55 -13.28
N GLY A 35 -10.77 -3.25 -13.59
CA GLY A 35 -11.94 -2.52 -14.08
C GLY A 35 -12.97 -2.16 -13.01
N LYS A 36 -12.76 -2.52 -11.74
CA LYS A 36 -13.66 -2.21 -10.62
C LYS A 36 -12.86 -1.72 -9.41
N VAL A 37 -13.47 -0.87 -8.58
CA VAL A 37 -12.86 -0.48 -7.29
C VAL A 37 -12.78 -1.68 -6.35
N PHE A 38 -13.87 -2.47 -6.29
CA PHE A 38 -13.95 -3.72 -5.54
C PHE A 38 -14.11 -4.87 -6.55
N PRO A 39 -13.02 -5.58 -6.90
CA PRO A 39 -13.05 -6.61 -7.95
C PRO A 39 -13.98 -7.78 -7.64
N THR A 40 -14.18 -8.08 -6.35
CA THR A 40 -15.04 -9.16 -5.83
C THR A 40 -16.50 -8.76 -5.70
N ASP A 41 -16.84 -7.50 -6.04
CA ASP A 41 -18.15 -6.88 -5.81
C ASP A 41 -18.55 -6.72 -4.33
N ASN A 42 -17.65 -7.05 -3.39
CA ASN A 42 -17.85 -6.88 -1.94
C ASN A 42 -16.86 -5.85 -1.38
N GLN A 43 -17.28 -5.08 -0.36
CA GLN A 43 -16.34 -4.25 0.41
C GLN A 43 -15.51 -5.07 1.40
N ILE A 44 -16.07 -6.19 1.88
CA ILE A 44 -15.42 -7.13 2.79
C ILE A 44 -15.63 -8.54 2.24
N ASP A 45 -14.53 -9.24 2.01
CA ASP A 45 -14.49 -10.67 1.73
C ASP A 45 -13.95 -11.42 2.96
N TYR A 46 -14.11 -12.74 2.96
CA TYR A 46 -13.52 -13.62 3.98
C TYR A 46 -12.71 -14.72 3.29
N PHE A 47 -11.43 -14.81 3.65
CA PHE A 47 -10.55 -15.93 3.28
C PHE A 47 -9.96 -16.49 4.57
N ASP A 48 -10.02 -17.81 4.77
CA ASP A 48 -9.58 -18.47 6.01
C ASP A 48 -10.16 -17.85 7.29
N ASP A 49 -11.45 -17.47 7.24
CA ASP A 49 -12.18 -16.76 8.30
C ASP A 49 -11.59 -15.38 8.69
N VAL A 50 -10.65 -14.85 7.89
CA VAL A 50 -10.07 -13.52 8.04
C VAL A 50 -10.86 -12.51 7.19
N PRO A 51 -11.38 -11.41 7.79
CA PRO A 51 -12.02 -10.34 7.03
C PRO A 51 -10.95 -9.55 6.28
N VAL A 52 -11.13 -9.40 4.97
CA VAL A 52 -10.22 -8.62 4.12
C VAL A 52 -10.99 -7.67 3.20
N THR A 53 -10.30 -6.67 2.67
CA THR A 53 -10.81 -5.85 1.57
C THR A 53 -9.95 -6.02 0.33
N CYS A 54 -10.54 -6.53 -0.74
CA CYS A 54 -9.94 -6.57 -2.07
C CYS A 54 -10.25 -5.26 -2.79
N ILE A 55 -9.24 -4.40 -3.01
CA ILE A 55 -9.43 -3.08 -3.64
C ILE A 55 -8.40 -2.84 -4.75
N ASP A 56 -8.84 -2.27 -5.86
CA ASP A 56 -7.99 -1.81 -6.96
C ASP A 56 -8.16 -0.29 -7.13
N MET A 57 -7.28 0.45 -6.47
CA MET A 57 -7.22 1.92 -6.52
C MET A 57 -5.76 2.33 -6.68
N ALA A 58 -5.36 2.64 -7.91
CA ALA A 58 -3.99 2.78 -8.45
C ALA A 58 -3.21 1.46 -8.52
N MET A 59 -3.38 0.56 -7.55
CA MET A 59 -2.83 -0.79 -7.54
C MET A 59 -3.84 -1.75 -6.89
N PRO A 60 -3.94 -3.01 -7.36
CA PRO A 60 -4.65 -4.07 -6.65
C PRO A 60 -3.93 -4.42 -5.36
N VAL A 61 -4.64 -4.36 -4.23
CA VAL A 61 -4.15 -4.75 -2.91
C VAL A 61 -5.22 -5.54 -2.15
N VAL A 62 -4.77 -6.37 -1.22
CA VAL A 62 -5.63 -7.02 -0.22
C VAL A 62 -5.28 -6.41 1.14
N ILE A 63 -6.24 -5.73 1.75
CA ILE A 63 -6.07 -5.11 3.07
C ILE A 63 -6.47 -6.14 4.12
N ILE A 64 -5.56 -6.46 5.03
CA ILE A 64 -5.72 -7.48 6.08
C ILE A 64 -5.41 -6.85 7.43
N PRO A 65 -6.28 -6.98 8.45
CA PRO A 65 -5.95 -6.55 9.81
C PRO A 65 -4.80 -7.40 10.38
N ALA A 66 -3.75 -6.74 10.91
CA ALA A 66 -2.55 -7.42 11.40
C ALA A 66 -2.83 -8.43 12.52
N GLU A 67 -3.80 -8.14 13.39
CA GLU A 67 -4.17 -8.99 14.53
C GLU A 67 -4.68 -10.38 14.11
N TYR A 68 -5.32 -10.49 12.95
CA TYR A 68 -5.77 -11.78 12.39
C TYR A 68 -4.61 -12.65 11.91
N LEU A 69 -3.43 -12.05 11.72
CA LEU A 69 -2.18 -12.76 11.41
C LEU A 69 -1.29 -12.94 12.65
N GLY A 70 -1.81 -12.65 13.85
CA GLY A 70 -1.06 -12.71 15.10
C GLY A 70 0.05 -11.64 15.19
N LYS A 71 -0.14 -10.50 14.52
CA LYS A 71 0.80 -9.37 14.49
C LYS A 71 0.19 -8.11 15.07
N THR A 72 1.07 -7.21 15.50
CA THR A 72 0.72 -5.88 16.00
C THR A 72 0.62 -4.86 14.87
N GLY A 73 1.37 -5.07 13.77
CA GLY A 73 1.50 -4.11 12.67
C GLY A 73 2.60 -3.07 12.87
N TYR A 74 3.38 -3.18 13.96
CA TYR A 74 4.48 -2.26 14.31
C TYR A 74 5.85 -2.95 14.35
N GLU A 75 5.91 -4.23 13.95
CA GLU A 75 7.16 -4.98 13.84
C GLU A 75 8.12 -4.33 12.83
N LEU A 76 9.42 -4.56 13.02
CA LEU A 76 10.42 -4.17 12.03
C LEU A 76 10.24 -5.00 10.74
N PRO A 77 10.55 -4.45 9.56
CA PRO A 77 10.45 -5.19 8.30
C PRO A 77 11.21 -6.53 8.34
N ALA A 78 12.42 -6.54 8.91
CA ALA A 78 13.22 -7.76 9.03
C ALA A 78 12.58 -8.84 9.95
N GLU A 79 11.79 -8.44 10.95
CA GLU A 79 11.06 -9.36 11.82
C GLU A 79 9.85 -9.97 11.11
N LEU A 80 9.21 -9.21 10.21
CA LEU A 80 8.16 -9.70 9.34
C LEU A 80 8.71 -10.68 8.30
N ASP A 81 9.84 -10.34 7.65
CA ASP A 81 10.49 -11.18 6.63
C ASP A 81 11.01 -12.51 7.20
N ALA A 82 11.48 -12.51 8.45
CA ALA A 82 11.96 -13.71 9.13
C ALA A 82 10.80 -14.63 9.60
N GLY A 83 9.57 -14.12 9.65
CA GLY A 83 8.40 -14.84 10.14
C GLY A 83 7.87 -15.89 9.17
N GLN A 84 8.34 -17.13 9.24
CA GLN A 84 7.82 -18.26 8.44
C GLN A 84 6.32 -18.54 8.65
N SER A 85 5.71 -18.05 9.74
CA SER A 85 4.27 -18.21 9.98
C SER A 85 3.40 -17.21 9.22
N ILE A 86 3.94 -16.08 8.73
CA ILE A 86 3.19 -15.08 7.97
C ILE A 86 3.36 -15.25 6.47
N ILE A 87 4.55 -15.65 6.02
CA ILE A 87 4.84 -15.97 4.62
C ILE A 87 5.01 -17.48 4.53
N SER A 88 3.91 -18.18 4.27
CA SER A 88 3.98 -19.61 3.95
C SER A 88 4.61 -19.78 2.56
N PRO A 89 5.58 -20.69 2.36
CA PRO A 89 6.27 -20.89 1.09
C PRO A 89 5.44 -21.65 0.04
N HIS A 90 4.12 -21.79 0.23
CA HIS A 90 3.23 -22.45 -0.71
C HIS A 90 2.88 -21.55 -1.90
#